data_AF-A0A1G0RHM7-F1
#
_entry.id   AF-A0A1G0RHM7-F1
#
_cell.length_a   1.000
_cell.length_b   1.000
_cell.length_c   1.000
_cell.angle_alpha   90.00
_cell.angle_beta   90.00
_cell.angle_gamma   90.00
#
_symmetry.space_group_name_H-M   'P 1'
#
loop_
_entity.id
_entity.type
_entity.pdbx_description
1 polymer ?
#
loop_
_entity_poly.entity_id
_entity_poly.type
_entity_poly.pdbx_seq_one_letter_code
_entity_poly.pdbx_strand_id
1 'polypeptide(L)'
;MNLYYIIFYISIFFWLLPPFRQYGGKYFYYFLILALTDAISTIAIQIFSINPNKLMLLSCFLLLISILGYKLLSTKSIIAVVVFTFISILSDNFSYKYQFLTMIIFHSTILIVILKYMLIYSFRYNEINFFHIVIILLESIYITKIMAMLIQLDTGIVFHFLCAIFQMLIAIFFTIFREDKPKLTIQLKTSH
;
A
#
# COMPACT_ATOMS: atom_id res chain seq x y z
N MET A 1 24.10 -7.28 -14.48
CA MET A 1 23.04 -7.18 -13.45
C MET A 1 21.73 -6.91 -14.18
N ASN A 2 20.71 -7.77 -14.02
CA ASN A 2 19.45 -7.64 -14.77
C ASN A 2 18.74 -6.33 -14.36
N LEU A 3 18.24 -5.55 -15.32
CA LEU A 3 17.55 -4.27 -15.10
C LEU A 3 16.46 -4.36 -14.02
N TYR A 4 15.81 -5.52 -13.94
CA TYR A 4 14.85 -5.87 -12.90
C TYR A 4 15.38 -5.64 -11.47
N TYR A 5 16.56 -6.16 -11.15
CA TYR A 5 17.12 -6.05 -9.79
C TYR A 5 17.47 -4.61 -9.45
N ILE A 6 17.95 -3.83 -10.42
CA ILE A 6 18.27 -2.42 -10.21
C ILE A 6 17.00 -1.66 -9.83
N ILE A 7 15.93 -1.80 -10.62
CA ILE A 7 14.65 -1.14 -10.33
C ILE A 7 14.08 -1.61 -8.99
N PHE A 8 14.19 -2.90 -8.68
CA PHE A 8 13.73 -3.46 -7.42
C PHE A 8 14.42 -2.84 -6.19
N TYR A 9 15.76 -2.83 -6.16
CA TYR A 9 16.50 -2.26 -5.03
C TYR A 9 16.34 -0.74 -4.91
N ILE A 10 16.26 -0.03 -6.04
CA ILE A 10 15.97 1.40 -6.05
C ILE A 10 14.56 1.66 -5.50
N SER A 11 13.58 0.83 -5.84
CA SER A 11 12.22 0.94 -5.32
C SER A 11 12.17 0.77 -3.81
N ILE A 12 12.85 -0.25 -3.26
CA ILE A 12 12.98 -0.44 -1.80
C ILE A 12 13.56 0.82 -1.15
N PHE A 13 14.64 1.37 -1.72
CA PHE A 13 15.26 2.58 -1.19
C PHE A 13 14.28 3.76 -1.14
N PHE A 14 13.56 4.03 -2.23
CA PHE A 14 12.58 5.13 -2.27
C PHE A 14 11.42 4.90 -1.30
N TRP A 15 10.96 3.66 -1.13
CA TRP A 15 9.87 3.35 -0.21
C TRP A 15 10.27 3.42 1.27
N LEU A 16 11.56 3.28 1.60
CA LEU A 16 12.04 3.49 2.98
C LEU A 16 11.99 4.96 3.42
N LEU A 17 11.87 5.93 2.51
CA LEU A 17 11.90 7.36 2.83
C LEU A 17 10.56 7.93 3.38
N PRO A 18 9.37 7.65 2.80
CA PRO A 18 8.09 8.13 3.29
C PRO A 18 7.83 7.93 4.80
N PRO A 19 8.11 6.75 5.42
CA PRO A 19 7.85 6.53 6.84
C PRO A 19 8.51 7.58 7.74
N PHE A 20 9.77 7.96 7.45
CA PHE A 20 10.48 8.98 8.22
C PHE A 20 9.77 10.33 8.14
N ARG A 21 9.28 10.71 6.96
CA ARG A 21 8.54 11.97 6.80
C ARG A 21 7.19 11.94 7.50
N GLN A 22 6.50 10.81 7.43
CA GLN A 22 5.15 10.65 8.00
C GLN A 22 5.15 10.31 9.49
N TYR A 23 6.32 10.29 10.15
CA TYR A 23 6.44 9.96 11.57
C TYR A 23 5.49 10.81 12.45
N GLY A 24 4.77 10.12 13.33
CA GLY A 24 3.75 10.70 14.21
C GLY A 24 2.43 11.08 13.53
N GLY A 25 2.32 10.95 12.21
CA GLY A 25 1.08 11.20 11.45
C GLY A 25 0.17 9.98 11.34
N LYS A 26 -1.07 10.20 10.89
CA LYS A 26 -2.08 9.14 10.70
C LYS A 26 -1.59 8.00 9.79
N TYR A 27 -0.90 8.35 8.70
CA TYR A 27 -0.44 7.40 7.70
C TYR A 27 0.95 6.79 7.99
N PHE A 28 1.57 7.07 9.15
CA PHE A 28 2.90 6.57 9.49
C PHE A 28 3.03 5.05 9.31
N TYR A 29 2.16 4.29 10.00
CA TYR A 29 2.21 2.83 9.97
C TYR A 29 1.90 2.26 8.59
N TYR A 30 0.99 2.91 7.85
CA TYR A 30 0.68 2.54 6.47
C TYR A 30 1.92 2.59 5.59
N PHE A 31 2.66 3.71 5.60
CA PHE A 31 3.90 3.83 4.83
C PHE A 31 5.01 2.92 5.35
N LEU A 32 5.11 2.73 6.67
CA LEU A 32 6.10 1.83 7.27
C LEU A 32 5.90 0.39 6.80
N ILE A 33 4.66 -0.09 6.79
CA ILE A 33 4.34 -1.45 6.34
C ILE A 33 4.64 -1.59 4.84
N LEU A 34 4.26 -0.61 4.01
CA LEU A 34 4.62 -0.60 2.58
C LEU A 34 6.13 -0.70 2.37
N ALA A 35 6.90 0.13 3.08
CA ALA A 35 8.35 0.20 2.97
C ALA A 35 9.06 -1.11 3.34
N LEU A 36 8.60 -1.74 4.43
CA LEU A 36 9.21 -2.94 4.95
C LEU A 36 8.79 -4.20 4.19
N THR A 37 7.62 -4.20 3.53
CA THR A 37 7.07 -5.40 2.88
C THR A 37 8.04 -5.99 1.86
N ASP A 38 8.58 -5.18 0.95
CA ASP A 38 9.48 -5.68 -0.10
C ASP A 38 10.82 -6.16 0.45
N ALA A 39 11.40 -5.42 1.41
CA ALA A 39 12.65 -5.79 2.06
C ALA A 39 12.51 -7.09 2.88
N ILE A 40 11.47 -7.18 3.71
CA ILE A 40 11.18 -8.38 4.52
C ILE A 40 10.88 -9.57 3.61
N SER A 41 10.09 -9.38 2.56
CA SER A 41 9.76 -10.46 1.62
C SER A 41 11.01 -11.01 0.95
N THR A 42 11.94 -10.15 0.55
CA THR A 42 13.22 -10.57 -0.06
C THR A 42 14.05 -11.42 0.90
N ILE A 43 14.23 -10.94 2.12
CA ILE A 43 15.00 -11.64 3.16
C ILE A 43 14.34 -12.97 3.48
N ALA A 44 13.01 -12.98 3.62
CA ALA A 44 12.26 -14.18 3.96
C ALA A 44 12.30 -15.25 2.86
N ILE A 45 12.28 -14.86 1.58
CA ILE A 45 12.49 -15.79 0.46
C ILE A 45 13.91 -16.38 0.54
N GLN A 46 14.93 -15.54 0.72
CA GLN A 46 16.33 -15.98 0.67
C GLN A 46 16.72 -16.89 1.83
N ILE A 47 16.22 -16.62 3.04
CA ILE A 47 16.60 -17.36 4.25
C ILE A 47 15.66 -18.54 4.50
N PHE A 48 14.35 -18.36 4.33
CA PHE A 48 13.34 -19.32 4.75
C PHE A 48 12.57 -19.97 3.59
N SER A 49 12.84 -19.57 2.34
CA SER A 49 12.10 -20.05 1.15
C SER A 49 10.58 -19.84 1.28
N ILE A 50 10.15 -18.80 1.99
CA ILE A 50 8.73 -18.48 2.16
C ILE A 50 8.17 -17.93 0.85
N ASN A 51 6.99 -18.39 0.47
CA ASN A 51 6.28 -17.88 -0.71
C ASN A 51 5.98 -16.36 -0.55
N PRO A 52 6.42 -15.50 -1.49
CA PRO A 52 6.20 -14.04 -1.42
C PRO A 52 4.73 -13.65 -1.27
N ASN A 53 3.82 -14.40 -1.90
CA ASN A 53 2.40 -14.08 -1.88
C ASN A 53 1.81 -14.14 -0.46
N LYS A 54 2.34 -15.01 0.40
CA LYS A 54 1.90 -15.10 1.81
C LYS A 54 2.27 -13.85 2.60
N LEU A 55 3.52 -13.40 2.42
CA LEU A 55 4.01 -12.21 3.10
C LEU A 55 3.24 -10.99 2.61
N MET A 56 2.98 -10.92 1.30
CA MET A 56 2.20 -9.83 0.72
C MET A 56 0.73 -9.85 1.20
N LEU A 57 0.10 -11.01 1.40
CA LEU A 57 -1.23 -11.12 2.02
C LEU A 57 -1.24 -10.62 3.47
N LEU A 58 -0.22 -11.01 4.25
CA LEU A 58 -0.04 -10.52 5.61
C LEU A 58 0.12 -8.99 5.62
N SER A 59 0.95 -8.45 4.71
CA SER A 59 1.12 -7.01 4.53
C SER A 59 -0.18 -6.30 4.19
N CYS A 60 -0.98 -6.82 3.25
CA CYS A 60 -2.28 -6.26 2.87
C CYS A 60 -3.21 -6.14 4.09
N PHE A 61 -3.23 -7.17 4.94
CA PHE A 61 -4.02 -7.16 6.16
C PHE A 61 -3.51 -6.11 7.17
N LEU A 62 -2.19 -6.03 7.38
CA LEU A 62 -1.58 -5.03 8.25
C LEU A 62 -1.84 -3.60 7.75
N LEU A 63 -1.78 -3.37 6.44
CA LEU A 63 -2.12 -2.10 5.82
C LEU A 63 -3.57 -1.71 6.12
N LEU A 64 -4.52 -2.64 5.99
CA LEU A 64 -5.92 -2.38 6.31
C LEU A 64 -6.10 -1.98 7.79
N ILE A 65 -5.48 -2.70 8.73
CA ILE A 65 -5.50 -2.33 10.16
C ILE A 65 -4.96 -0.91 10.36
N SER A 66 -3.84 -0.59 9.72
CA SER A 66 -3.17 0.70 9.89
C SER A 66 -4.06 1.88 9.47
N ILE A 67 -4.86 1.71 8.43
CA ILE A 67 -5.74 2.76 7.89
C ILE A 67 -7.03 2.90 8.69
N LEU A 68 -7.57 1.79 9.20
CA LEU A 68 -8.76 1.82 10.07
C LEU A 68 -8.51 2.52 11.41
N GLY A 69 -7.26 2.88 11.73
CA GLY A 69 -6.89 3.61 12.93
C GLY A 69 -6.86 2.74 14.19
N TYR A 70 -6.93 1.42 14.05
CA TYR A 70 -6.61 0.52 15.15
C TYR A 70 -5.12 0.64 15.44
N LYS A 71 -4.77 1.07 16.65
CA LYS A 71 -3.38 0.97 17.12
C LYS A 71 -2.98 -0.49 17.00
N LEU A 72 -1.95 -0.80 16.20
CA LEU A 72 -1.45 -2.18 15.99
C LEU A 72 -1.20 -2.92 17.31
N LEU A 73 -0.87 -2.18 18.37
CA LEU A 73 -0.62 -2.65 19.73
C LEU A 73 -1.89 -2.95 20.57
N SER A 74 -3.09 -2.78 20.02
CA SER A 74 -4.31 -3.16 20.73
C SER A 74 -4.46 -4.68 20.78
N THR A 75 -4.99 -5.25 21.86
CA THR A 75 -5.15 -6.71 22.00
C THR A 75 -6.00 -7.30 20.86
N LYS A 76 -7.02 -6.58 20.40
CA LYS A 76 -7.88 -6.99 19.28
C LYS A 76 -7.13 -7.03 17.95
N SER A 77 -6.29 -6.03 17.67
CA SER A 77 -5.47 -6.03 16.44
C SER A 77 -4.40 -7.11 16.49
N ILE A 78 -3.78 -7.37 17.65
CA ILE A 78 -2.81 -8.46 17.80
C ILE A 78 -3.47 -9.82 17.52
N ILE A 79 -4.64 -10.09 18.13
CA ILE A 79 -5.39 -11.33 17.87
C ILE A 79 -5.75 -11.44 16.38
N ALA A 80 -6.23 -10.36 15.77
CA ALA A 80 -6.59 -10.36 14.36
C ALA A 80 -5.38 -10.62 13.46
N VAL A 81 -4.21 -10.03 13.76
CA VAL A 81 -2.94 -10.32 13.08
C VAL A 81 -2.56 -11.78 13.22
N VAL A 82 -2.57 -12.35 14.43
CA VAL A 82 -2.25 -13.76 14.65
C VAL A 82 -3.17 -14.67 13.83
N VAL A 83 -4.49 -14.42 13.86
CA VAL A 83 -5.47 -15.20 13.09
C VAL A 83 -5.25 -15.08 11.59
N PHE A 84 -5.04 -13.86 11.06
CA PHE A 84 -4.79 -13.68 9.63
C PHE A 84 -3.44 -14.21 9.16
N THR A 85 -2.42 -14.16 10.02
CA THR A 85 -1.13 -14.79 9.75
C THR A 85 -1.31 -16.30 9.64
N PHE A 86 -2.08 -16.91 10.54
CA PHE A 86 -2.41 -18.34 10.50
C PHE A 86 -3.20 -18.70 9.23
N ILE A 87 -4.22 -17.92 8.85
CA ILE A 87 -4.97 -18.11 7.59
C ILE A 87 -4.04 -17.97 6.37
N SER A 88 -3.13 -17.01 6.38
CA SER A 88 -2.16 -16.80 5.30
C SER A 88 -1.18 -17.98 5.17
N ILE A 89 -0.77 -18.60 6.27
CA ILE A 89 0.04 -19.82 6.27
C ILE A 89 -0.76 -21.00 5.70
N LEU A 90 -2.02 -21.16 6.10
CA LEU A 90 -2.91 -22.22 5.60
C LEU A 90 -3.29 -22.04 4.11
N SER A 91 -3.00 -20.86 3.54
CA SER A 91 -3.36 -20.54 2.16
C SER A 91 -2.55 -21.26 1.07
N ASP A 92 -1.56 -22.08 1.45
CA ASP A 92 -0.77 -22.91 0.51
C ASP A 92 -1.62 -23.85 -0.35
N ASN A 93 -2.75 -24.28 0.18
CA ASN A 93 -3.67 -25.16 -0.52
C ASN A 93 -4.54 -24.41 -1.55
N PHE A 94 -4.53 -23.07 -1.54
CA PHE A 94 -5.30 -22.29 -2.49
C PHE A 94 -4.51 -22.01 -3.76
N SER A 95 -5.19 -22.07 -4.90
CA SER A 95 -4.65 -21.61 -6.19
C SER A 95 -4.16 -20.16 -6.08
N TYR A 96 -3.06 -19.84 -6.79
CA TYR A 96 -2.52 -18.49 -6.91
C TYR A 96 -3.57 -17.44 -7.29
N LYS A 97 -4.60 -17.83 -8.06
CA LYS A 97 -5.71 -16.96 -8.44
C LYS A 97 -6.48 -16.43 -7.22
N TYR A 98 -6.75 -17.29 -6.24
CA TYR A 98 -7.47 -16.88 -5.02
C TYR A 98 -6.62 -15.94 -4.18
N GLN A 99 -5.30 -16.17 -4.09
CA GLN A 99 -4.39 -15.28 -3.36
C GLN A 99 -4.41 -13.86 -3.94
N PHE A 100 -4.27 -13.72 -5.27
CA PHE A 100 -4.36 -12.41 -5.93
C PHE A 100 -5.74 -11.76 -5.79
N LEU A 101 -6.82 -12.54 -5.88
CA LEU A 101 -8.18 -12.02 -5.67
C LEU A 101 -8.36 -11.49 -4.24
N THR A 102 -7.84 -12.19 -3.23
CA THR A 102 -7.83 -11.72 -1.85
C THR A 102 -7.02 -10.43 -1.69
N MET A 103 -5.84 -10.32 -2.32
CA MET A 103 -5.07 -9.06 -2.31
C MET A 103 -5.84 -7.90 -2.96
N ILE A 104 -6.53 -8.14 -4.07
CA ILE A 104 -7.41 -7.15 -4.73
C ILE A 104 -8.51 -6.69 -3.77
N ILE A 105 -9.15 -7.62 -3.04
CA ILE A 105 -10.20 -7.29 -2.07
C ILE A 105 -9.64 -6.39 -0.96
N PHE A 106 -8.46 -6.71 -0.42
CA PHE A 106 -7.81 -5.87 0.59
C PHE A 106 -7.51 -4.46 0.10
N HIS A 107 -6.81 -4.33 -1.03
CA HIS A 107 -6.46 -3.03 -1.61
C HIS A 107 -7.72 -2.23 -2.01
N SER A 108 -8.76 -2.89 -2.52
CA SER A 108 -10.05 -2.23 -2.81
C SER A 108 -10.73 -1.73 -1.55
N THR A 109 -10.67 -2.50 -0.46
CA THR A 109 -11.22 -2.09 0.85
C THR A 109 -10.46 -0.89 1.40
N ILE A 110 -9.13 -0.94 1.34
CA ILE A 110 -8.23 0.16 1.70
C ILE A 110 -8.60 1.42 0.91
N LEU A 111 -8.73 1.32 -0.41
CA LEU A 111 -9.10 2.41 -1.31
C LEU A 111 -10.44 3.03 -0.90
N ILE A 112 -11.48 2.22 -0.64
CA ILE A 112 -12.80 2.68 -0.20
C ILE A 112 -12.70 3.43 1.14
N VAL A 113 -11.89 2.96 2.08
CA VAL A 113 -11.70 3.61 3.38
C VAL A 113 -10.98 4.97 3.21
N ILE A 114 -9.96 5.05 2.35
CA ILE A 114 -9.26 6.32 2.06
C ILE A 114 -10.20 7.30 1.35
N LEU A 115 -10.99 6.84 0.37
CA LEU A 115 -12.00 7.65 -0.30
C LEU A 115 -13.01 8.21 0.71
N LYS A 116 -13.50 7.38 1.63
CA LYS A 116 -14.38 7.84 2.70
C LYS A 116 -13.73 8.93 3.56
N TYR A 117 -12.45 8.76 3.94
CA TYR A 117 -11.74 9.80 4.71
C TYR A 117 -11.59 11.09 3.93
N MET A 118 -11.23 11.01 2.64
CA MET A 118 -11.15 12.18 1.76
C MET A 118 -12.49 12.91 1.68
N LEU A 119 -13.60 12.18 1.44
CA LEU A 119 -14.93 12.78 1.36
C LEU A 119 -15.31 13.48 2.66
N ILE A 120 -15.16 12.81 3.81
CA ILE A 120 -15.46 13.41 5.13
C ILE A 120 -14.62 14.67 5.36
N TYR A 121 -13.34 14.64 5.00
CA TYR A 121 -12.46 15.80 5.10
C TYR A 121 -12.96 16.95 4.21
N SER A 122 -13.24 16.67 2.93
CA SER A 122 -13.73 17.66 1.98
C SER A 122 -15.07 18.27 2.41
N PHE A 123 -15.99 17.48 2.94
CA PHE A 123 -17.27 17.97 3.46
C PHE A 123 -17.09 18.84 4.71
N ARG A 124 -16.18 18.48 5.62
CA ARG A 124 -15.97 19.21 6.87
C ARG A 124 -15.21 20.53 6.67
N TYR A 125 -14.22 20.54 5.79
CA TYR A 125 -13.30 21.67 5.63
C TYR A 125 -13.52 22.46 4.33
N ASN A 126 -14.45 22.03 3.47
CA ASN A 126 -14.69 22.60 2.14
C ASN A 126 -13.41 22.71 1.27
N GLU A 127 -12.49 21.76 1.48
CA GLU A 127 -11.17 21.72 0.87
C GLU A 127 -10.83 20.30 0.46
N ILE A 128 -10.30 20.13 -0.75
CA ILE A 128 -9.75 18.85 -1.19
C ILE A 128 -8.25 18.82 -0.88
N ASN A 129 -7.81 17.81 -0.13
CA ASN A 129 -6.39 17.59 0.13
C ASN A 129 -5.77 16.70 -0.95
N PHE A 130 -4.83 17.26 -1.73
CA PHE A 130 -4.09 16.58 -2.78
C PHE A 130 -3.32 15.35 -2.27
N PHE A 131 -2.92 15.34 -0.99
CA PHE A 131 -2.31 14.16 -0.35
C PHE A 131 -3.21 12.92 -0.46
N HIS A 132 -4.51 13.06 -0.21
CA HIS A 132 -5.47 11.95 -0.32
C HIS A 132 -5.62 11.48 -1.77
N ILE A 133 -5.62 12.41 -2.74
CA ILE A 133 -5.68 12.07 -4.16
C ILE A 133 -4.47 11.21 -4.56
N VAL A 134 -3.27 11.56 -4.10
CA VAL A 134 -2.07 10.79 -4.41
C VAL A 134 -2.09 9.41 -3.75
N ILE A 135 -2.62 9.26 -2.53
CA ILE A 135 -2.80 7.94 -1.91
C ILE A 135 -3.83 7.11 -2.69
N ILE A 136 -4.94 7.72 -3.13
CA ILE A 136 -5.95 7.03 -3.97
C ILE A 136 -5.32 6.54 -5.28
N LEU A 137 -4.48 7.35 -5.91
CA LEU A 137 -3.75 6.97 -7.11
C LEU A 137 -2.79 5.79 -6.82
N LEU A 138 -2.08 5.83 -5.70
CA LEU A 138 -1.18 4.75 -5.27
C LEU A 138 -1.92 3.42 -5.13
N GLU A 139 -3.03 3.41 -4.39
CA GLU A 139 -3.85 2.21 -4.19
C GLU A 139 -4.45 1.71 -5.50
N SER A 140 -4.89 2.62 -6.38
CA SER A 140 -5.36 2.25 -7.71
C SER A 140 -4.27 1.53 -8.51
N ILE A 141 -3.02 2.01 -8.47
CA ILE A 141 -1.89 1.36 -9.13
C ILE A 141 -1.63 -0.03 -8.55
N TYR A 142 -1.71 -0.22 -7.22
CA TYR A 142 -1.58 -1.55 -6.61
C TYR A 142 -2.65 -2.51 -7.14
N ILE A 143 -3.92 -2.09 -7.15
CA ILE A 143 -5.03 -2.91 -7.68
C ILE A 143 -4.77 -3.26 -9.15
N THR A 144 -4.44 -2.29 -10.00
CA THR A 144 -4.21 -2.55 -11.43
C THR A 144 -3.00 -3.46 -11.65
N LYS A 145 -1.90 -3.27 -10.90
CA LYS A 145 -0.71 -4.13 -10.94
C LYS A 145 -1.04 -5.58 -10.58
N ILE A 146 -1.85 -5.80 -9.54
CA ILE A 146 -2.26 -7.15 -9.13
C ILE A 146 -3.24 -7.77 -10.15
N MET A 147 -4.19 -6.99 -10.67
CA MET A 147 -5.10 -7.45 -11.74
C MET A 147 -4.34 -7.85 -13.00
N ALA A 148 -3.31 -7.09 -13.39
CA ALA A 148 -2.48 -7.42 -14.53
C ALA A 148 -1.75 -8.76 -14.38
N MET A 149 -1.27 -9.07 -13.16
CA MET A 149 -0.69 -10.38 -12.84
C MET A 149 -1.75 -11.49 -12.87
N LEU A 150 -2.96 -11.24 -12.36
CA LEU A 150 -4.04 -12.22 -12.31
C LEU A 150 -4.51 -12.64 -13.71
N ILE A 151 -4.63 -11.68 -14.64
CA ILE A 151 -5.06 -11.91 -16.03
C ILE A 151 -3.92 -12.45 -16.89
N GLN A 152 -2.68 -12.45 -16.39
CA GLN A 152 -1.47 -12.83 -17.14
C GLN A 152 -1.32 -12.01 -18.42
N LEU A 153 -1.43 -10.68 -18.31
CA LEU A 153 -1.25 -9.76 -19.44
C LEU A 153 0.06 -10.08 -20.19
N ASP A 154 0.00 -10.23 -21.51
CA ASP A 154 1.16 -10.55 -22.37
C ASP A 154 2.28 -9.51 -22.25
N THR A 155 1.91 -8.24 -22.05
CA THR A 155 2.83 -7.12 -21.79
C THR A 155 3.10 -6.91 -20.29
N GLY A 156 2.80 -7.89 -19.45
CA GLY A 156 2.77 -7.79 -18.00
C GLY A 156 4.09 -7.34 -17.37
N ILE A 157 5.23 -7.72 -17.95
CA ILE A 157 6.55 -7.27 -17.50
C ILE A 157 6.72 -5.75 -17.69
N VAL A 158 6.39 -5.23 -18.87
CA VAL A 158 6.49 -3.80 -19.19
C VAL A 158 5.54 -3.00 -18.31
N PHE A 159 4.30 -3.48 -18.18
CA PHE A 159 3.30 -2.86 -17.32
C PHE A 159 3.76 -2.82 -15.85
N HIS A 160 4.34 -3.91 -15.34
CA HIS A 160 4.87 -3.98 -13.98
C HIS A 160 5.97 -2.93 -13.72
N PHE A 161 6.91 -2.77 -14.66
CA PHE A 161 7.97 -1.77 -14.54
C PHE A 161 7.43 -0.34 -14.60
N LEU A 162 6.47 -0.08 -15.48
CA LEU A 162 5.82 1.22 -15.57
C LEU A 162 5.11 1.58 -14.26
N CYS A 163 4.34 0.64 -13.69
CA CYS A 163 3.75 0.81 -12.36
C CYS A 163 4.79 1.09 -11.29
N ALA A 164 5.91 0.35 -11.27
CA ALA A 164 6.98 0.55 -10.29
C ALA A 164 7.60 1.95 -10.38
N ILE A 165 7.80 2.48 -11.59
CA ILE A 165 8.31 3.85 -11.80
C ILE A 165 7.32 4.88 -11.25
N PHE A 166 6.03 4.76 -11.58
CA PHE A 166 5.01 5.66 -11.02
C PHE A 166 4.92 5.57 -9.49
N GLN A 167 5.02 4.37 -8.93
CA GLN A 167 5.05 4.15 -7.48
C GLN A 167 6.26 4.83 -6.82
N MET A 168 7.44 4.80 -7.45
CA MET A 168 8.62 5.52 -6.95
C MET A 168 8.43 7.04 -6.99
N LEU A 169 7.84 7.60 -8.05
CA LEU A 169 7.51 9.03 -8.10
C LEU A 169 6.54 9.42 -6.98
N ILE A 170 5.57 8.56 -6.70
CA ILE A 170 4.63 8.74 -5.58
C ILE A 170 5.35 8.63 -4.22
N ALA A 171 6.29 7.71 -4.05
CA ALA A 171 7.10 7.60 -2.84
C ALA A 171 7.93 8.88 -2.60
N ILE A 172 8.50 9.46 -3.66
CA ILE A 172 9.19 10.76 -3.58
C ILE A 172 8.21 11.86 -3.14
N PHE A 173 7.00 11.90 -3.68
CA PHE A 173 5.97 12.83 -3.23
C PHE A 173 5.71 12.71 -1.73
N PHE A 174 5.52 11.50 -1.19
CA PHE A 174 5.28 11.29 0.25
C PHE A 174 6.50 11.53 1.14
N THR A 175 7.69 11.52 0.57
CA THR A 175 8.93 11.93 1.27
C THR A 175 8.97 13.45 1.47
N ILE A 176 8.40 14.22 0.54
CA ILE A 176 8.40 15.69 0.58
C ILE A 176 7.18 16.22 1.33
N PHE A 177 6.00 15.63 1.10
CA PHE A 177 4.71 16.15 1.50
C PHE A 177 4.07 15.33 2.63
N ARG A 178 3.47 16.00 3.62
CA ARG A 178 2.66 15.40 4.69
C ARG A 178 1.21 15.83 4.52
N GLU A 179 0.29 15.02 5.02
CA GLU A 179 -1.16 15.32 5.04
C GLU A 179 -1.45 16.72 5.60
N ASP A 180 -0.76 17.12 6.68
CA ASP A 180 -0.98 18.38 7.41
C ASP A 180 -0.48 19.64 6.66
N LYS A 181 0.10 19.52 5.46
CA LYS A 181 0.66 20.69 4.76
C LYS A 181 -0.45 21.52 4.11
N PRO A 182 -0.58 22.82 4.43
CA PRO A 182 -1.62 23.68 3.86
C PRO A 182 -1.46 23.91 2.35
N LYS A 183 -0.24 23.78 1.81
CA LYS A 183 0.03 23.91 0.37
C LYS A 183 -0.61 22.80 -0.50
N LEU A 184 -1.18 21.77 0.13
CA LEU A 184 -1.82 20.65 -0.57
C LEU A 184 -3.34 20.75 -0.58
N THR A 185 -3.93 21.79 0.01
CA THR A 185 -5.38 21.94 0.02
C THR A 185 -5.85 22.84 -1.12
N ILE A 186 -6.93 22.42 -1.79
CA ILE A 186 -7.60 23.16 -2.84
C ILE A 186 -8.98 23.53 -2.31
N GLN A 187 -9.25 24.83 -2.17
CA GLN A 187 -10.55 25.32 -1.73
C GLN A 187 -11.61 25.06 -2.79
N LEU A 188 -12.73 24.47 -2.35
CA LEU A 188 -13.91 24.34 -3.16
C LEU A 188 -14.65 25.68 -3.12
N LYS A 189 -14.60 26.45 -4.21
CA LYS A 189 -15.42 27.65 -4.34
C LYS A 189 -16.89 27.23 -4.22
N THR A 190 -17.58 27.75 -3.20
CA THR A 190 -19.04 27.72 -3.18
C THR A 190 -19.52 28.72 -4.22
N SER A 191 -20.05 28.23 -5.34
CA SER A 191 -20.89 29.04 -6.21
C SER A 191 -22.19 29.31 -5.45
N HIS A 192 -22.28 30.49 -4.83
CA HIS A 192 -23.54 31.06 -4.36
C HIS A 192 -24.35 31.60 -5.55
#